data_AF-A0AAJ6DD67-F1
#
_entry.id   AF-A0AAJ6DD67-F1
#
_cell.length_a   1.000
_cell.length_b   1.000
_cell.length_c   1.000
_cell.angle_alpha   90.00
_cell.angle_beta   90.00
_cell.angle_gamma   90.00
#
_symmetry.space_group_name_H-M   'P 1'
#
loop_
_entity.id
_entity.type
_entity.pdbx_description
1 polymer ?
#
loop_
_entity_poly.entity_id
_entity_poly.type
_entity_poly.pdbx_seq_one_letter_code
_entity_poly.pdbx_strand_id
1 'polypeptide(L)'
;MPYYTGLARVARTTGYPVKEISGWKTRGNGTMNTVQSVMCHHTAGGSRGNYPSMNVVKNGRPGLSGPLAHYGIGRDGTIYVIAAGIAYHAGKVSKTAYTNRHSIGIEAENTGTGERWSDAQLDAYVKLCRALIDEFGLPVSAVVGHKEAAVPKGRKVDPAFIRPRMSMNDFRRYVKRGYYTKAGKTTAKKNNTRKDWLSMATEAQLRKIIREETRLAKWSYKPKNDDWDMCAYNRETYKLLKDLNKKVAKKVWGYKNQYAKRDIYGYVRETNKASVATQGELAGILKALEQLSEGKKVNLAEVRKAAQEGVAKAIKDLEADVTLTVSADKEDD
;
A
#
# COMPACT_ATOMS: atom_id res chain seq x y z
N MET A 1 9.00 18.85 -5.77
CA MET A 1 7.81 18.04 -6.15
C MET A 1 7.12 17.60 -4.86
N PRO A 2 5.78 17.54 -4.79
CA PRO A 2 5.30 16.16 -4.63
C PRO A 2 3.97 15.96 -5.36
N TYR A 3 4.09 15.35 -6.54
CA TYR A 3 3.12 14.35 -6.95
C TYR A 3 3.40 13.15 -6.06
N TYR A 4 2.42 12.69 -5.29
CA TYR A 4 2.62 11.55 -4.41
C TYR A 4 2.46 10.25 -5.22
N THR A 5 3.56 9.72 -5.73
CA THR A 5 3.57 8.52 -6.60
C THR A 5 3.49 7.20 -5.82
N GLY A 6 3.34 7.25 -4.49
CA GLY A 6 3.12 6.08 -3.64
C GLY A 6 1.69 5.54 -3.67
N LEU A 7 0.73 6.26 -4.26
CA LEU A 7 -0.71 5.91 -4.20
C LEU A 7 -1.01 4.49 -4.71
N ALA A 8 -0.39 4.06 -5.81
CA ALA A 8 -0.63 2.72 -6.31
C ALA A 8 -0.08 1.61 -5.39
N ARG A 9 0.97 1.88 -4.60
CA ARG A 9 1.44 0.95 -3.56
C ARG A 9 0.41 0.87 -2.43
N VAL A 10 -0.07 2.02 -1.96
CA VAL A 10 -1.10 2.12 -0.90
C VAL A 10 -2.37 1.38 -1.31
N ALA A 11 -2.86 1.56 -2.53
CA ALA A 11 -4.06 0.87 -3.00
C ALA A 11 -3.89 -0.66 -3.02
N ARG A 12 -2.70 -1.17 -3.34
CA ARG A 12 -2.44 -2.63 -3.41
C ARG A 12 -2.50 -3.30 -2.04
N THR A 13 -2.24 -2.58 -0.94
CA THR A 13 -2.31 -3.17 0.42
C THR A 13 -3.75 -3.55 0.83
N THR A 14 -4.75 -3.07 0.10
CA THR A 14 -6.16 -3.41 0.32
C THR A 14 -6.51 -4.86 -0.07
N GLY A 15 -5.68 -5.49 -0.90
CA GLY A 15 -5.97 -6.80 -1.49
C GLY A 15 -7.04 -6.78 -2.59
N TYR A 16 -7.54 -5.59 -2.97
CA TYR A 16 -8.47 -5.43 -4.09
C TYR A 16 -7.72 -5.21 -5.42
N PRO A 17 -8.34 -5.50 -6.58
CA PRO A 17 -7.75 -5.19 -7.88
C PRO A 17 -7.44 -3.70 -8.00
N VAL A 18 -6.22 -3.38 -8.46
CA VAL A 18 -5.76 -1.99 -8.65
C VAL A 18 -5.50 -1.74 -10.13
N LYS A 19 -6.07 -0.66 -10.68
CA LYS A 19 -5.83 -0.18 -12.05
C LYS A 19 -5.17 1.19 -12.02
N GLU A 20 -3.93 1.25 -12.46
CA GLU A 20 -3.22 2.51 -12.68
C GLU A 20 -3.70 3.15 -13.98
N ILE A 21 -4.30 4.34 -13.91
CA ILE A 21 -4.74 5.05 -15.11
C ILE A 21 -3.52 5.71 -15.76
N SER A 22 -3.33 5.48 -17.06
CA SER A 22 -2.20 6.06 -17.81
C SER A 22 -1.99 7.53 -17.47
N GLY A 23 -0.75 7.94 -17.18
CA GLY A 23 -0.38 9.31 -16.79
C GLY A 23 -0.72 9.73 -15.35
N TRP A 24 -1.22 8.84 -14.48
CA TRP A 24 -1.63 9.23 -13.12
C TRP A 24 -0.50 9.85 -12.28
N LYS A 25 0.75 9.38 -12.46
CA LYS A 25 1.93 9.86 -11.71
C LYS A 25 2.25 11.33 -11.96
N THR A 26 1.81 11.87 -13.10
CA THR A 26 2.02 13.27 -13.51
C THR A 26 0.71 14.05 -13.63
N ARG A 27 -0.44 13.43 -13.35
CA ARG A 27 -1.76 14.07 -13.42
C ARG A 27 -2.10 14.79 -12.11
N GLY A 28 -2.55 16.03 -12.23
CA GLY A 28 -2.92 16.91 -11.12
C GLY A 28 -2.83 18.38 -11.53
N ASN A 29 -3.50 19.25 -10.79
CA ASN A 29 -3.52 20.70 -10.98
C ASN A 29 -2.43 21.40 -10.15
N GLY A 30 -1.24 20.79 -10.11
CA GLY A 30 -0.10 21.23 -9.30
C GLY A 30 0.22 20.30 -8.13
N THR A 31 1.16 20.75 -7.31
CA THR A 31 1.78 19.97 -6.23
C THR A 31 0.89 19.88 -5.00
N MET A 32 0.82 18.68 -4.42
CA MET A 32 0.20 18.49 -3.11
C MET A 32 1.04 19.14 -2.00
N ASN A 33 0.38 19.50 -0.90
CA ASN A 33 1.04 19.77 0.38
C ASN A 33 1.01 18.51 1.25
N THR A 34 1.42 18.63 2.52
CA THR A 34 1.21 17.57 3.51
C THR A 34 -0.26 17.16 3.53
N VAL A 35 -0.50 15.87 3.31
CA VAL A 35 -1.83 15.27 3.39
C VAL A 35 -2.29 15.28 4.83
N GLN A 36 -3.50 15.80 5.07
CA GLN A 36 -4.11 15.96 6.39
C GLN A 36 -5.48 15.30 6.49
N SER A 37 -6.07 14.89 5.35
CA SER A 37 -7.35 14.20 5.34
C SER A 37 -7.55 13.31 4.12
N VAL A 38 -8.47 12.35 4.27
CA VAL A 38 -8.98 11.51 3.18
C VAL A 38 -10.44 11.88 2.99
N MET A 39 -10.80 12.38 1.80
CA MET A 39 -12.15 12.84 1.52
C MET A 39 -12.92 11.81 0.71
N CYS A 40 -14.00 11.34 1.31
CA CYS A 40 -14.91 10.38 0.72
C CYS A 40 -15.99 11.07 -0.11
N HIS A 41 -16.17 10.62 -1.35
CA HIS A 41 -17.23 11.06 -2.27
C HIS A 41 -18.02 9.85 -2.79
N HIS A 42 -19.12 10.14 -3.48
CA HIS A 42 -19.67 9.28 -4.51
C HIS A 42 -19.82 10.08 -5.81
N THR A 43 -19.77 9.38 -6.95
CA THR A 43 -19.67 10.02 -8.26
C THR A 43 -20.93 10.75 -8.73
N ALA A 44 -22.10 10.34 -8.25
CA ALA A 44 -23.42 10.67 -8.81
C ALA A 44 -23.52 10.31 -10.31
N GLY A 45 -22.72 9.31 -10.72
CA GLY A 45 -22.62 8.83 -12.09
C GLY A 45 -23.77 7.91 -12.49
N GLY A 46 -23.71 7.44 -13.75
CA GLY A 46 -24.71 6.54 -14.29
C GLY A 46 -24.79 5.20 -13.55
N SER A 47 -25.98 4.59 -13.53
CA SER A 47 -26.26 3.33 -12.83
C SER A 47 -25.71 2.06 -13.52
N ARG A 48 -25.16 2.19 -14.73
CA ARG A 48 -24.70 1.05 -15.55
C ARG A 48 -23.18 1.04 -15.68
N GLY A 49 -22.60 -0.16 -15.67
CA GLY A 49 -21.16 -0.39 -15.79
C GLY A 49 -20.43 -0.29 -14.45
N ASN A 50 -19.16 -0.73 -14.41
CA ASN A 50 -18.42 -0.81 -13.15
C ASN A 50 -17.97 0.56 -12.61
N TYR A 51 -17.43 1.41 -13.47
CA TYR A 51 -16.96 2.76 -13.13
C TYR A 51 -17.13 3.73 -14.33
N PRO A 52 -18.37 3.96 -14.79
CA PRO A 52 -18.65 4.85 -15.94
C PRO A 52 -18.14 6.29 -15.73
N SER A 53 -17.94 6.73 -14.49
CA SER A 53 -17.48 8.09 -14.18
C SER A 53 -16.00 8.33 -14.49
N MET A 54 -15.24 7.32 -14.91
CA MET A 54 -13.78 7.42 -15.18
C MET A 54 -13.38 8.66 -15.97
N ASN A 55 -14.03 8.91 -17.12
CA ASN A 55 -13.64 10.02 -17.99
C ASN A 55 -13.88 11.37 -17.33
N VAL A 56 -15.00 11.53 -16.62
CA VAL A 56 -15.31 12.77 -15.89
C VAL A 56 -14.37 12.96 -14.71
N VAL A 57 -14.09 11.90 -13.94
CA VAL A 57 -13.18 11.99 -12.79
C VAL A 57 -11.74 12.25 -13.23
N LYS A 58 -11.30 11.68 -14.36
CA LYS A 58 -9.94 11.86 -14.89
C LYS A 58 -9.74 13.22 -15.55
N ASN A 59 -10.67 13.62 -16.43
CA ASN A 59 -10.50 14.76 -17.33
C ASN A 59 -11.25 16.02 -16.85
N GLY A 60 -12.20 15.88 -15.93
CA GLY A 60 -13.10 16.94 -15.53
C GLY A 60 -14.38 16.96 -16.37
N ARG A 61 -15.07 18.09 -16.30
CA ARG A 61 -16.30 18.37 -17.04
C ARG A 61 -16.32 19.85 -17.44
N PRO A 62 -17.23 20.30 -18.32
CA PRO A 62 -17.36 21.73 -18.62
C PRO A 62 -17.44 22.58 -17.35
N GLY A 63 -16.58 23.60 -17.25
CA GLY A 63 -16.47 24.48 -16.08
C GLY A 63 -15.65 23.94 -14.91
N LEU A 64 -15.08 22.73 -14.99
CA LEU A 64 -14.19 22.19 -13.95
C LEU A 64 -13.15 21.22 -14.53
N SER A 65 -11.91 21.66 -14.63
CA SER A 65 -10.77 20.83 -15.07
C SER A 65 -10.54 19.64 -14.15
N GLY A 66 -10.21 18.49 -14.75
CA GLY A 66 -9.76 17.31 -14.01
C GLY A 66 -8.31 17.46 -13.50
N PRO A 67 -7.82 16.50 -12.72
CA PRO A 67 -8.57 15.38 -12.15
C PRO A 67 -9.50 15.83 -11.03
N LEU A 68 -10.63 15.13 -10.87
CA LEU A 68 -11.61 15.35 -9.79
C LEU A 68 -11.43 14.39 -8.61
N ALA A 69 -10.48 13.47 -8.67
CA ALA A 69 -10.07 12.65 -7.52
C ALA A 69 -8.68 12.04 -7.74
N HIS A 70 -8.08 11.54 -6.66
CA HIS A 70 -6.84 10.76 -6.72
C HIS A 70 -7.16 9.29 -6.97
N TYR A 71 -8.26 8.80 -6.40
CA TYR A 71 -8.74 7.43 -6.60
C TYR A 71 -10.18 7.39 -7.10
N GLY A 72 -10.47 6.34 -7.86
CA GLY A 72 -11.83 5.87 -8.13
C GLY A 72 -12.08 4.49 -7.53
N ILE A 73 -13.32 4.16 -7.17
CA ILE A 73 -13.69 2.79 -6.75
C ILE A 73 -14.90 2.30 -7.55
N GLY A 74 -14.68 1.22 -8.31
CA GLY A 74 -15.73 0.52 -9.06
C GLY A 74 -16.75 -0.17 -8.15
N ARG A 75 -17.92 -0.44 -8.70
CA ARG A 75 -18.98 -1.24 -8.05
C ARG A 75 -18.52 -2.65 -7.67
N ASP A 76 -17.51 -3.20 -8.34
CA ASP A 76 -16.88 -4.49 -8.02
C ASP A 76 -15.76 -4.41 -6.97
N GLY A 77 -15.42 -3.21 -6.48
CA GLY A 77 -14.30 -2.97 -5.57
C GLY A 77 -12.95 -2.71 -6.24
N THR A 78 -12.86 -2.70 -7.57
CA THR A 78 -11.64 -2.28 -8.28
C THR A 78 -11.27 -0.84 -7.92
N ILE A 79 -10.03 -0.62 -7.48
CA ILE A 79 -9.49 0.70 -7.15
C ILE A 79 -8.72 1.25 -8.36
N TYR A 80 -9.12 2.41 -8.84
CA TYR A 80 -8.47 3.11 -9.93
C TYR A 80 -7.57 4.22 -9.39
N VAL A 81 -6.29 4.26 -9.77
CA VAL A 81 -5.35 5.32 -9.38
C VAL A 81 -5.29 6.35 -10.50
N ILE A 82 -5.79 7.56 -10.23
CA ILE A 82 -6.14 8.55 -11.27
C ILE A 82 -5.14 9.70 -11.32
N ALA A 83 -4.70 10.19 -10.16
CA ALA A 83 -3.86 11.38 -10.06
C ALA A 83 -2.95 11.35 -8.83
N ALA A 84 -1.76 11.91 -8.96
CA ALA A 84 -0.78 12.04 -7.87
C ALA A 84 -0.59 13.50 -7.39
N GLY A 85 -1.00 14.48 -8.19
CA GLY A 85 -1.05 15.90 -7.81
C GLY A 85 -2.45 16.34 -7.39
N ILE A 86 -2.65 17.65 -7.22
CA ILE A 86 -3.92 18.24 -6.75
C ILE A 86 -5.10 17.78 -7.61
N ALA A 87 -6.11 17.18 -6.98
CA ALA A 87 -7.41 16.93 -7.58
C ALA A 87 -8.48 17.92 -7.09
N TYR A 88 -9.35 18.40 -7.99
CA TYR A 88 -10.38 19.40 -7.69
C TYR A 88 -11.68 18.78 -7.17
N HIS A 89 -11.63 18.16 -5.99
CA HIS A 89 -12.74 17.38 -5.43
C HIS A 89 -13.54 18.09 -4.32
N ALA A 90 -12.91 18.94 -3.50
CA ALA A 90 -13.51 19.45 -2.26
C ALA A 90 -14.35 20.74 -2.41
N GLY A 91 -13.96 21.61 -3.35
CA GLY A 91 -14.52 22.97 -3.43
C GLY A 91 -14.30 23.76 -2.13
N LYS A 92 -15.31 24.57 -1.74
CA LYS A 92 -15.23 25.43 -0.53
C LYS A 92 -15.46 24.61 0.75
N VAL A 93 -14.48 24.56 1.64
CA VAL A 93 -14.51 23.71 2.85
C VAL A 93 -14.33 24.51 4.14
N SER A 94 -14.72 23.91 5.26
CA SER A 94 -14.68 24.52 6.60
C SER A 94 -13.29 24.60 7.23
N LYS A 95 -12.33 23.79 6.77
CA LYS A 95 -10.97 23.71 7.33
C LYS A 95 -9.93 23.56 6.24
N THR A 96 -8.74 24.12 6.46
CA THR A 96 -7.58 23.99 5.55
C THR A 96 -7.23 22.53 5.25
N ALA A 97 -7.34 21.66 6.26
CA ALA A 97 -7.08 20.23 6.13
C ALA A 97 -7.93 19.50 5.08
N TYR A 98 -9.11 20.06 4.74
CA TYR A 98 -10.04 19.47 3.77
C TYR A 98 -9.88 20.06 2.36
N THR A 99 -8.96 21.00 2.16
CA THR A 99 -8.77 21.62 0.86
C THR A 99 -8.10 20.65 -0.11
N ASN A 100 -8.27 20.88 -1.41
CA ASN A 100 -7.70 20.05 -2.48
C ASN A 100 -6.18 19.83 -2.34
N ARG A 101 -5.43 20.76 -1.74
CA ARG A 101 -3.97 20.65 -1.55
C ARG A 101 -3.56 19.77 -0.37
N HIS A 102 -4.46 19.58 0.59
CA HIS A 102 -4.21 18.88 1.85
C HIS A 102 -5.02 17.59 1.99
N SER A 103 -5.75 17.16 0.96
CA SER A 103 -6.63 16.01 1.06
C SER A 103 -6.55 15.08 -0.14
N ILE A 104 -6.70 13.78 0.14
CA ILE A 104 -6.82 12.75 -0.89
C ILE A 104 -8.29 12.46 -1.14
N GLY A 105 -8.83 12.93 -2.27
CA GLY A 105 -10.18 12.61 -2.73
C GLY A 105 -10.31 11.20 -3.32
N ILE A 106 -11.36 10.48 -2.91
CA ILE A 106 -11.79 9.18 -3.42
C ILE A 106 -13.21 9.29 -3.98
N GLU A 107 -13.39 8.99 -5.27
CA GLU A 107 -14.69 8.98 -5.94
C GLU A 107 -15.17 7.54 -6.15
N ALA A 108 -16.05 7.06 -5.28
CA ALA A 108 -16.63 5.72 -5.42
C ALA A 108 -17.92 5.76 -6.24
N GLU A 109 -18.06 4.84 -7.20
CA GLU A 109 -19.18 4.88 -8.15
C GLU A 109 -20.51 4.54 -7.48
N ASN A 110 -21.42 5.52 -7.45
CA ASN A 110 -22.78 5.33 -6.96
C ASN A 110 -23.65 6.50 -7.44
N THR A 111 -24.94 6.26 -7.74
CA THR A 111 -25.85 7.33 -8.15
C THR A 111 -26.13 8.37 -7.07
N GLY A 112 -25.94 8.02 -5.79
CA GLY A 112 -26.26 8.90 -4.66
C GLY A 112 -27.74 8.96 -4.29
N THR A 113 -28.61 8.37 -5.11
CA THR A 113 -30.07 8.48 -5.04
C THR A 113 -30.77 7.22 -4.54
N GLY A 114 -30.02 6.29 -3.94
CA GLY A 114 -30.56 5.06 -3.35
C GLY A 114 -30.00 3.77 -3.93
N GLU A 115 -29.05 3.85 -4.87
CA GLU A 115 -28.28 2.69 -5.33
C GLU A 115 -27.61 1.97 -4.16
N ARG A 116 -27.73 0.63 -4.11
CA ARG A 116 -27.04 -0.17 -3.11
C ARG A 116 -25.54 -0.20 -3.39
N TRP A 117 -24.76 0.17 -2.39
CA TRP A 117 -23.33 -0.06 -2.37
C TRP A 117 -23.04 -1.56 -2.24
N SER A 118 -22.24 -2.12 -3.15
CA SER A 118 -21.87 -3.53 -3.05
C SER A 118 -20.94 -3.78 -1.85
N ASP A 119 -20.94 -4.99 -1.33
CA ASP A 119 -20.10 -5.33 -0.18
C ASP A 119 -18.60 -5.25 -0.54
N ALA A 120 -18.24 -5.64 -1.77
CA ALA A 120 -16.89 -5.52 -2.30
C ALA A 120 -16.46 -4.05 -2.43
N GLN A 121 -17.34 -3.18 -2.93
CA GLN A 121 -17.07 -1.75 -3.05
C GLN A 121 -16.89 -1.09 -1.69
N LEU A 122 -17.76 -1.39 -0.71
CA LEU A 122 -17.64 -0.84 0.64
C LEU A 122 -16.38 -1.34 1.35
N ASP A 123 -16.04 -2.62 1.23
CA ASP A 123 -14.83 -3.16 1.86
C ASP A 123 -13.56 -2.58 1.22
N ALA A 124 -13.51 -2.46 -0.12
CA ALA A 124 -12.43 -1.75 -0.82
C ALA A 124 -12.31 -0.29 -0.34
N TYR A 125 -13.43 0.41 -0.19
CA TYR A 125 -13.44 1.81 0.27
C TYR A 125 -12.92 1.94 1.71
N VAL A 126 -13.39 1.06 2.61
CA VAL A 126 -12.93 1.03 4.00
C VAL A 126 -11.44 0.73 4.08
N LYS A 127 -10.95 -0.28 3.36
CA LYS A 127 -9.54 -0.67 3.35
C LYS A 127 -8.65 0.38 2.71
N LEU A 128 -9.10 1.04 1.64
CA LEU A 128 -8.34 2.12 1.02
C LEU A 128 -8.22 3.32 1.97
N CYS A 129 -9.32 3.71 2.62
CA CYS A 129 -9.28 4.74 3.66
C CYS A 129 -8.32 4.36 4.79
N ARG A 130 -8.36 3.10 5.25
CA ARG A 130 -7.45 2.60 6.30
C ARG A 130 -5.98 2.66 5.85
N ALA A 131 -5.67 2.17 4.66
CA ALA A 131 -4.33 2.19 4.10
C ALA A 131 -3.79 3.62 3.95
N LEU A 132 -4.64 4.58 3.57
CA LEU A 132 -4.24 5.98 3.43
C LEU A 132 -3.96 6.65 4.77
N ILE A 133 -4.80 6.42 5.80
CA ILE A 133 -4.50 6.99 7.13
C ILE A 133 -3.25 6.37 7.75
N ASP A 134 -2.96 5.10 7.46
CA ASP A 134 -1.71 4.45 7.91
C ASP A 134 -0.48 5.01 7.17
N GLU A 135 -0.57 5.18 5.86
CA GLU A 135 0.51 5.76 5.05
C GLU A 135 0.87 7.19 5.50
N PHE A 136 -0.13 8.00 5.83
CA PHE A 136 0.08 9.41 6.20
C PHE A 136 0.11 9.67 7.71
N GLY A 137 0.02 8.63 8.55
CA GLY A 137 0.02 8.76 10.01
C GLY A 137 -1.17 9.57 10.56
N LEU A 138 -2.34 9.47 9.91
CA LEU A 138 -3.53 10.24 10.24
C LEU A 138 -4.46 9.49 11.21
N PRO A 139 -5.19 10.21 12.08
CA PRO A 139 -6.24 9.59 12.88
C PRO A 139 -7.45 9.22 12.00
N VAL A 140 -8.26 8.25 12.45
CA VAL A 140 -9.50 7.85 11.76
C VAL A 140 -10.48 9.03 11.57
N SER A 141 -10.43 10.04 12.44
CA SER A 141 -11.23 11.28 12.31
C SER A 141 -10.86 12.12 11.07
N ALA A 142 -9.70 11.88 10.46
CA ALA A 142 -9.28 12.52 9.21
C ALA A 142 -9.96 11.93 7.96
N VAL A 143 -10.70 10.83 8.09
CA VAL A 143 -11.56 10.29 7.02
C VAL A 143 -12.90 11.01 7.08
N VAL A 144 -13.15 11.89 6.12
CA VAL A 144 -14.29 12.82 6.13
C VAL A 144 -15.17 12.66 4.90
N GLY A 145 -16.48 12.73 5.09
CA GLY A 145 -17.40 12.82 3.96
C GLY A 145 -17.38 14.23 3.39
N HIS A 146 -17.53 14.39 2.08
CA HIS A 146 -17.64 15.71 1.46
C HIS A 146 -18.75 16.56 2.09
N LYS A 147 -19.89 15.95 2.44
CA LYS A 147 -21.01 16.56 3.19
C LYS A 147 -20.64 17.09 4.58
N GLU A 148 -19.60 16.55 5.21
CA GLU A 148 -19.10 17.00 6.52
C GLU A 148 -18.11 18.17 6.36
N ALA A 149 -17.37 18.21 5.24
CA ALA A 149 -16.34 19.20 4.97
C ALA A 149 -16.87 20.46 4.26
N ALA A 150 -17.86 20.30 3.39
CA ALA A 150 -18.37 21.32 2.49
C ALA A 150 -19.10 22.46 3.23
N VAL A 151 -18.79 23.70 2.82
CA VAL A 151 -19.53 24.89 3.24
C VAL A 151 -20.11 25.65 2.03
N PRO A 152 -21.29 26.30 2.16
CA PRO A 152 -22.19 26.25 3.32
C PRO A 152 -22.73 24.84 3.58
N LYS A 153 -23.14 24.58 4.83
CA LYS A 153 -23.68 23.27 5.24
C LYS A 153 -24.88 22.93 4.35
N GLY A 154 -24.93 21.68 3.87
CA GLY A 154 -25.97 21.23 2.93
C GLY A 154 -25.61 21.38 1.44
N ARG A 155 -24.52 22.08 1.08
CA ARG A 155 -24.04 22.18 -0.32
C ARG A 155 -23.75 20.81 -0.95
N LYS A 156 -23.35 19.83 -0.15
CA LYS A 156 -22.94 18.50 -0.58
C LYS A 156 -23.61 17.44 0.28
N VAL A 157 -23.97 16.33 -0.37
CA VAL A 157 -24.70 15.21 0.24
C VAL A 157 -23.87 13.92 0.26
N ASP A 158 -22.73 13.93 -0.44
CA ASP A 158 -21.86 12.78 -0.64
C ASP A 158 -20.86 12.56 0.53
N PRO A 159 -20.47 11.31 0.80
CA PRO A 159 -21.00 10.08 0.24
C PRO A 159 -22.40 9.76 0.82
N ALA A 160 -23.29 9.27 -0.04
CA ALA A 160 -24.66 8.93 0.33
C ALA A 160 -24.76 7.42 0.61
N PHE A 161 -24.60 7.03 1.87
CA PHE A 161 -24.81 5.64 2.30
C PHE A 161 -26.28 5.40 2.66
N ILE A 162 -27.14 5.40 1.65
CA ILE A 162 -28.58 5.14 1.82
C ILE A 162 -28.84 3.64 1.94
N ARG A 163 -28.12 2.82 1.16
CA ARG A 163 -28.23 1.35 1.15
C ARG A 163 -26.83 0.72 1.13
N PRO A 164 -26.32 0.20 2.26
CA PRO A 164 -26.93 0.20 3.59
C PRO A 164 -27.05 1.61 4.17
N ARG A 165 -28.02 1.83 5.06
CA ARG A 165 -28.15 3.09 5.78
C ARG A 165 -27.04 3.18 6.81
N MET A 166 -26.08 4.09 6.61
CA MET A 166 -25.02 4.34 7.58
C MET A 166 -24.58 5.81 7.61
N SER A 167 -24.16 6.26 8.79
CA SER A 167 -23.52 7.56 8.97
C SER A 167 -22.02 7.47 8.63
N MET A 168 -21.38 8.63 8.47
CA MET A 168 -19.92 8.69 8.37
C MET A 168 -19.22 8.22 9.65
N ASN A 169 -19.87 8.32 10.82
CA ASN A 169 -19.33 7.76 12.07
C ASN A 169 -19.32 6.23 12.03
N ASP A 170 -20.35 5.61 11.47
CA ASP A 170 -20.40 4.15 11.27
C ASP A 170 -19.32 3.72 10.26
N PHE A 171 -19.20 4.45 9.15
CA PHE A 171 -18.14 4.23 8.17
C PHE A 171 -16.75 4.30 8.81
N ARG A 172 -16.48 5.33 9.63
CA ARG A 172 -15.22 5.46 10.38
C ARG A 172 -14.99 4.32 11.37
N ARG A 173 -16.03 3.71 11.96
CA ARG A 173 -15.86 2.50 12.77
C ARG A 173 -15.37 1.32 11.93
N TYR A 174 -15.86 1.17 10.71
CA TYR A 174 -15.33 0.17 9.78
C TYR A 174 -13.89 0.45 9.36
N VAL A 175 -13.54 1.72 9.09
CA VAL A 175 -12.16 2.13 8.81
C VAL A 175 -11.23 1.82 9.99
N LYS A 176 -11.64 2.16 11.22
CA LYS A 176 -10.88 1.82 12.43
C LYS A 176 -10.65 0.31 12.56
N ARG A 177 -11.64 -0.49 12.19
CA ARG A 177 -11.56 -1.95 12.19
C ARG A 177 -10.71 -2.51 11.03
N GLY A 178 -10.63 -1.79 9.92
CA GLY A 178 -9.86 -2.16 8.73
C GLY A 178 -10.61 -2.98 7.68
N TYR A 179 -11.92 -3.24 7.86
CA TYR A 179 -12.75 -3.98 6.90
C TYR A 179 -14.25 -3.73 7.12
N TYR A 180 -15.06 -3.82 6.07
CA TYR A 180 -16.52 -3.71 6.08
C TYR A 180 -17.20 -5.07 6.25
N THR A 181 -16.86 -6.06 5.43
CA THR A 181 -17.32 -7.44 5.62
C THR A 181 -16.41 -8.15 6.61
N LYS A 182 -16.96 -8.84 7.62
CA LYS A 182 -16.13 -9.82 8.35
C LYS A 182 -15.55 -10.74 7.29
N ALA A 183 -14.25 -11.05 7.35
CA ALA A 183 -13.69 -12.13 6.54
C ALA A 183 -14.62 -13.34 6.70
N GLY A 184 -15.42 -13.62 5.67
CA GLY A 184 -16.38 -14.70 5.74
C GLY A 184 -15.58 -15.98 5.98
N LYS A 185 -16.03 -16.84 6.89
CA LYS A 185 -15.83 -18.27 6.66
C LYS A 185 -16.33 -18.51 5.25
N THR A 186 -15.43 -18.81 4.31
CA THR A 186 -15.77 -19.15 2.93
C THR A 186 -16.65 -20.39 2.98
N THR A 187 -17.97 -20.22 3.00
CA THR A 187 -18.90 -21.24 2.53
C THR A 187 -18.82 -21.21 1.01
N ALA A 188 -17.75 -21.82 0.48
CA ALA A 188 -17.70 -22.22 -0.90
C ALA A 188 -18.92 -23.11 -1.15
N LYS A 189 -19.77 -22.72 -2.11
CA LYS A 189 -20.74 -23.66 -2.69
C LYS A 189 -19.94 -24.88 -3.16
N LYS A 190 -20.25 -26.05 -2.61
CA LYS A 190 -19.69 -27.34 -3.04
C LYS A 190 -20.08 -27.57 -4.50
N ASN A 191 -19.26 -27.08 -5.43
CA ASN A 191 -19.16 -27.68 -6.74
C ASN A 191 -18.17 -28.83 -6.61
N ASN A 192 -18.74 -30.02 -6.47
CA ASN A 192 -18.04 -31.28 -6.46
C ASN A 192 -17.40 -31.47 -7.85
N THR A 193 -16.08 -31.25 -7.98
CA THR A 193 -15.14 -31.87 -8.96
C THR A 193 -13.80 -31.11 -9.03
N ARG A 194 -13.02 -31.15 -7.95
CA ARG A 194 -11.54 -31.20 -7.94
C ARG A 194 -11.10 -31.27 -6.48
N LYS A 195 -10.17 -32.18 -6.15
CA LYS A 195 -9.57 -32.27 -4.81
C LYS A 195 -9.06 -30.88 -4.40
N ASP A 196 -9.63 -30.35 -3.33
CA ASP A 196 -9.39 -29.01 -2.81
C ASP A 196 -7.98 -28.92 -2.21
N TRP A 197 -7.18 -27.94 -2.63
CA TRP A 197 -5.75 -27.82 -2.30
C TRP A 197 -5.50 -27.64 -0.78
N LEU A 198 -6.48 -27.08 -0.05
CA LEU A 198 -6.45 -26.92 1.41
C LEU A 198 -6.51 -28.25 2.18
N SER A 199 -6.82 -29.36 1.51
CA SER A 199 -6.80 -30.70 2.12
C SER A 199 -5.40 -31.34 2.14
N MET A 200 -4.40 -30.71 1.52
CA MET A 200 -3.06 -31.30 1.34
C MET A 200 -2.03 -30.83 2.38
N ALA A 201 -2.31 -29.76 3.13
CA ALA A 201 -1.53 -29.34 4.28
C ALA A 201 -2.44 -28.70 5.34
N THR A 202 -2.39 -29.24 6.55
CA THR A 202 -3.08 -28.73 7.73
C THR A 202 -2.52 -27.37 8.15
N GLU A 203 -3.32 -26.55 8.83
CA GLU A 203 -2.87 -25.28 9.43
C GLU A 203 -1.63 -25.45 10.32
N ALA A 204 -1.53 -26.60 11.01
CA ALA A 204 -0.37 -26.96 11.81
C ALA A 204 0.89 -27.17 10.96
N GLN A 205 0.78 -27.77 9.78
CA GLN A 205 1.90 -27.95 8.85
C GLN A 205 2.36 -26.61 8.25
N LEU A 206 1.44 -25.71 7.91
CA LEU A 206 1.77 -24.36 7.45
C LEU A 206 2.45 -23.54 8.55
N ARG A 207 1.94 -23.60 9.79
CA ARG A 207 2.58 -22.96 10.96
C ARG A 207 3.95 -23.55 11.25
N LYS A 208 4.13 -24.86 11.08
CA LYS A 208 5.43 -25.53 11.25
C LYS A 208 6.43 -25.08 10.17
N ILE A 209 6.03 -25.00 8.90
CA ILE A 209 6.88 -24.48 7.81
C ILE A 209 7.28 -23.03 8.07
N ILE A 210 6.33 -22.15 8.40
CA ILE A 210 6.64 -20.75 8.74
C ILE A 210 7.60 -20.68 9.92
N ARG A 211 7.37 -21.48 10.98
CA ARG A 211 8.22 -21.49 12.18
C ARG A 211 9.61 -22.08 11.92
N GLU A 212 9.74 -23.09 11.07
CA GLU A 212 11.02 -23.72 10.69
C GLU A 212 11.82 -22.83 9.75
N GLU A 213 11.20 -22.23 8.73
CA GLU A 213 11.85 -21.25 7.86
C GLU A 213 12.29 -20.01 8.65
N THR A 214 11.44 -19.48 9.55
CA THR A 214 11.78 -18.31 10.39
C THR A 214 12.85 -18.64 11.44
N ARG A 215 12.95 -19.89 11.93
CA ARG A 215 13.96 -20.31 12.92
C ARG A 215 15.31 -20.66 12.29
N LEU A 216 15.33 -21.19 11.06
CA LEU A 216 16.54 -21.63 10.37
C LEU A 216 17.19 -20.54 9.51
N ALA A 217 16.48 -19.45 9.21
CA ALA A 217 17.00 -18.34 8.41
C ALA A 217 17.83 -17.33 9.23
N LYS A 218 18.98 -17.74 9.77
CA LYS A 218 20.03 -16.80 10.20
C LYS A 218 20.94 -16.48 9.02
N TRP A 219 20.62 -15.39 8.33
CA TRP A 219 21.45 -14.90 7.23
C TRP A 219 22.69 -14.18 7.77
N SER A 220 23.88 -14.62 7.39
CA SER A 220 25.13 -13.89 7.64
C SER A 220 25.77 -13.48 6.32
N TYR A 221 26.06 -12.18 6.21
CA TYR A 221 26.64 -11.54 5.02
C TYR A 221 28.15 -11.38 5.24
N LYS A 222 28.96 -11.83 4.28
CA LYS A 222 30.41 -11.55 4.22
C LYS A 222 30.79 -11.14 2.80
N PRO A 223 31.33 -9.92 2.58
CA PRO A 223 31.85 -9.51 1.28
C PRO A 223 33.15 -10.27 0.96
N LYS A 224 33.43 -10.46 -0.33
CA LYS A 224 34.54 -11.31 -0.81
C LYS A 224 35.89 -10.57 -0.88
N ASN A 225 35.86 -9.24 -0.92
CA ASN A 225 37.03 -8.36 -0.85
C ASN A 225 36.70 -7.22 0.13
N ASP A 226 37.54 -7.02 1.14
CA ASP A 226 37.33 -6.03 2.21
C ASP A 226 37.28 -4.57 1.73
N ASP A 227 37.55 -4.32 0.44
CA ASP A 227 37.59 -2.97 -0.12
C ASP A 227 36.36 -2.57 -0.96
N TRP A 228 35.35 -3.44 -1.15
CA TRP A 228 34.17 -3.11 -1.96
C TRP A 228 32.85 -3.59 -1.31
N ASP A 229 32.23 -2.73 -0.49
CA ASP A 229 30.95 -2.92 0.21
C ASP A 229 30.21 -1.58 0.27
N MET A 230 28.98 -1.48 -0.25
CA MET A 230 27.94 -0.46 0.05
C MET A 230 28.32 1.05 0.01
N CYS A 231 29.57 1.38 -0.28
CA CYS A 231 30.17 2.69 -0.14
C CYS A 231 30.09 3.50 -1.43
N ALA A 232 29.75 2.89 -2.58
CA ALA A 232 29.48 3.61 -3.83
C ALA A 232 28.10 4.29 -3.80
N TYR A 233 27.05 3.55 -3.44
CA TYR A 233 25.70 4.09 -3.21
C TYR A 233 25.67 5.09 -2.03
N ASN A 234 26.40 4.77 -0.95
CA ASN A 234 26.60 5.72 0.15
C ASN A 234 27.51 6.90 -0.23
N ARG A 235 28.40 6.81 -1.25
CA ARG A 235 29.20 7.95 -1.74
C ARG A 235 28.35 8.95 -2.51
N GLU A 236 27.41 8.50 -3.33
CA GLU A 236 26.45 9.41 -3.99
C GLU A 236 25.47 10.03 -3.01
N THR A 237 24.97 9.24 -2.05
CA THR A 237 24.17 9.76 -0.93
C THR A 237 24.99 10.71 -0.05
N TYR A 238 26.29 10.44 0.16
CA TYR A 238 27.24 11.29 0.87
C TYR A 238 27.51 12.60 0.12
N LYS A 239 27.65 12.58 -1.22
CA LYS A 239 27.77 13.80 -2.04
C LYS A 239 26.51 14.66 -1.90
N LEU A 240 25.33 14.07 -2.02
CA LEU A 240 24.04 14.74 -1.84
C LEU A 240 23.89 15.34 -0.43
N LEU A 241 24.26 14.60 0.61
CA LEU A 241 24.20 15.06 2.00
C LEU A 241 25.30 16.06 2.36
N LYS A 242 26.48 15.99 1.73
CA LYS A 242 27.58 16.97 1.86
C LYS A 242 27.21 18.29 1.19
N ASP A 243 26.54 18.23 0.03
CA ASP A 243 25.96 19.41 -0.62
C ASP A 243 24.80 20.00 0.18
N LEU A 244 23.97 19.15 0.80
CA LEU A 244 22.96 19.60 1.76
C LEU A 244 23.63 20.29 2.96
N ASN A 245 24.64 19.67 3.57
CA ASN A 245 25.40 20.19 4.72
C ASN A 245 26.08 21.53 4.41
N LYS A 246 26.56 21.74 3.17
CA LYS A 246 27.04 23.04 2.69
C LYS A 246 25.93 24.09 2.55
N LYS A 247 24.72 23.68 2.15
CA LYS A 247 23.56 24.57 1.94
C LYS A 247 22.79 24.94 3.22
N VAL A 248 22.74 24.06 4.22
CA VAL A 248 21.96 24.27 5.47
C VAL A 248 22.82 24.47 6.72
N ALA A 249 24.15 24.48 6.61
CA ALA A 249 25.09 24.73 7.72
C ALA A 249 24.84 23.91 9.01
N LYS A 250 24.23 22.73 8.90
CA LYS A 250 23.99 21.81 10.03
C LYS A 250 24.84 20.57 9.85
N LYS A 251 25.79 20.31 10.77
CA LYS A 251 26.62 19.09 10.81
C LYS A 251 25.75 17.83 10.90
N VAL A 252 25.26 17.35 9.76
CA VAL A 252 24.48 16.11 9.63
C VAL A 252 25.28 14.91 10.17
N TRP A 253 26.60 15.01 10.11
CA TRP A 253 27.61 14.05 10.55
C TRP A 253 27.69 13.83 12.07
N GLY A 254 27.03 14.65 12.88
CA GLY A 254 27.07 14.57 14.34
C GLY A 254 25.83 13.98 15.01
N TYR A 255 24.80 13.57 14.25
CA TYR A 255 23.53 13.15 14.84
C TYR A 255 23.59 11.73 15.39
N LYS A 256 24.00 11.60 16.65
CA LYS A 256 23.62 10.48 17.53
C LYS A 256 22.41 10.97 18.33
N ASN A 257 21.23 10.37 18.13
CA ASN A 257 20.17 10.61 19.11
C ASN A 257 20.60 9.92 20.42
N GLN A 258 20.32 10.52 21.58
CA GLN A 258 20.75 10.03 22.90
C GLN A 258 20.22 8.63 23.28
N TYR A 259 19.39 8.03 22.42
CA TYR A 259 18.77 6.72 22.59
C TYR A 259 19.29 5.67 21.58
N ALA A 260 20.19 6.04 20.66
CA ALA A 260 20.68 5.16 19.59
C ALA A 260 22.20 4.95 19.68
N LYS A 261 22.62 3.68 19.82
CA LYS A 261 24.04 3.28 19.81
C LYS A 261 24.72 3.44 18.43
N ARG A 262 23.94 3.60 17.35
CA ARG A 262 24.43 3.62 15.96
C ARG A 262 24.09 4.95 15.29
N ASP A 263 24.95 5.37 14.37
CA ASP A 263 24.70 6.55 13.54
C ASP A 263 23.65 6.26 12.45
N ILE A 264 23.26 7.31 11.72
CA ILE A 264 22.26 7.22 10.65
C ILE A 264 22.67 6.23 9.54
N TYR A 265 23.98 6.02 9.31
CA TYR A 265 24.49 5.01 8.38
C TYR A 265 24.28 3.58 8.90
N GLY A 266 24.53 3.36 10.19
CA GLY A 266 24.22 2.10 10.85
C GLY A 266 22.74 1.74 10.75
N TYR A 267 21.84 2.72 10.83
CA TYR A 267 20.41 2.49 10.67
C TYR A 267 20.06 2.11 9.22
N VAL A 268 20.49 2.93 8.24
CA VAL A 268 20.20 2.70 6.81
C VAL A 268 20.78 1.36 6.31
N ARG A 269 21.99 0.98 6.74
CA ARG A 269 22.58 -0.32 6.39
C ARG A 269 21.73 -1.48 6.90
N GLU A 270 21.24 -1.42 8.13
CA GLU A 270 20.45 -2.50 8.73
C GLU A 270 19.05 -2.58 8.12
N THR A 271 18.43 -1.44 7.80
CA THR A 271 17.16 -1.40 7.07
C THR A 271 17.28 -1.99 5.67
N ASN A 272 18.37 -1.71 4.95
CA ASN A 272 18.62 -2.29 3.63
C ASN A 272 18.90 -3.80 3.73
N LYS A 273 19.68 -4.25 4.73
CA LYS A 273 19.88 -5.69 4.98
C LYS A 273 18.56 -6.41 5.26
N ALA A 274 17.71 -5.84 6.11
CA ALA A 274 16.39 -6.40 6.42
C ALA A 274 15.51 -6.45 5.15
N SER A 275 15.52 -5.39 4.34
CA SER A 275 14.72 -5.32 3.11
C SER A 275 15.12 -6.40 2.09
N VAL A 276 16.42 -6.63 1.92
CA VAL A 276 16.97 -7.67 1.03
C VAL A 276 16.63 -9.08 1.55
N ALA A 277 16.73 -9.30 2.87
CA ALA A 277 16.35 -10.57 3.49
C ALA A 277 14.86 -10.89 3.31
N THR A 278 13.98 -9.90 3.49
CA THR A 278 12.52 -10.06 3.29
C THR A 278 12.17 -10.44 1.85
N GLN A 279 12.91 -9.96 0.84
CA GLN A 279 12.70 -10.39 -0.55
C GLN A 279 13.07 -11.86 -0.78
N GLY A 280 14.10 -12.35 -0.10
CA GLY A 280 14.45 -13.76 -0.08
C GLY A 280 13.36 -14.62 0.56
N GLU A 281 12.92 -14.24 1.76
CA GLU A 281 11.84 -14.94 2.48
C GLU A 281 10.56 -15.03 1.63
N LEU A 282 10.19 -13.92 0.96
CA LEU A 282 9.04 -13.88 0.08
C LEU A 282 9.18 -14.88 -1.09
N ALA A 283 10.34 -14.94 -1.74
CA ALA A 283 10.58 -15.87 -2.84
C ALA A 283 10.51 -17.34 -2.40
N GLY A 284 11.05 -17.67 -1.21
CA GLY A 284 10.93 -19.00 -0.62
C GLY A 284 9.47 -19.39 -0.34
N ILE A 285 8.71 -18.48 0.29
CA ILE A 285 7.28 -18.71 0.58
C ILE A 285 6.49 -18.93 -0.71
N LEU A 286 6.74 -18.13 -1.75
CA LEU A 286 6.09 -18.30 -3.05
C LEU A 286 6.41 -19.66 -3.68
N LYS A 287 7.65 -20.15 -3.55
CA LYS A 287 8.03 -21.48 -4.06
C LYS A 287 7.34 -22.61 -3.31
N ALA A 288 7.21 -22.49 -1.99
CA ALA A 288 6.47 -23.45 -1.18
C ALA A 288 4.99 -23.48 -1.57
N LEU A 289 4.39 -22.31 -1.81
CA LEU A 289 3.00 -22.20 -2.28
C LEU A 289 2.80 -22.78 -3.68
N GLU A 290 3.75 -22.57 -4.60
CA GLU A 290 3.74 -23.17 -5.94
C GLU A 290 3.72 -24.71 -5.86
N GLN A 291 4.65 -25.32 -5.12
CA GLN A 291 4.71 -26.77 -4.94
C GLN A 291 3.43 -27.34 -4.35
N LEU A 292 2.86 -26.67 -3.35
CA LEU A 292 1.59 -27.06 -2.75
C LEU A 292 0.41 -26.93 -3.75
N SER A 293 0.41 -25.88 -4.59
CA SER A 293 -0.62 -25.69 -5.62
C SER A 293 -0.59 -26.77 -6.71
N GLU A 294 0.57 -27.38 -6.94
CA GLU A 294 0.77 -28.51 -7.84
C GLU A 294 0.47 -29.87 -7.18
N GLY A 295 0.05 -29.87 -5.91
CA GLY A 295 -0.20 -31.08 -5.14
C GLY A 295 1.08 -31.86 -4.76
N LYS A 296 2.25 -31.22 -4.82
CA LYS A 296 3.52 -31.82 -4.43
C LYS A 296 3.75 -31.64 -2.93
N LYS A 297 4.48 -32.58 -2.31
CA LYS A 297 5.06 -32.34 -0.98
C LYS A 297 6.08 -31.21 -1.10
N VAL A 298 6.12 -30.33 -0.10
CA VAL A 298 7.07 -29.22 -0.07
C VAL A 298 8.49 -29.76 -0.03
N ASN A 299 9.29 -29.37 -1.02
CA ASN A 299 10.72 -29.66 -1.06
C ASN A 299 11.48 -28.44 -0.53
N LEU A 300 11.94 -28.55 0.72
CA LEU A 300 12.65 -27.47 1.42
C LEU A 300 13.96 -27.06 0.73
N ALA A 301 14.61 -27.96 -0.03
CA ALA A 301 15.81 -27.60 -0.78
C ALA A 301 15.50 -26.63 -1.94
N GLU A 302 14.38 -26.84 -2.64
CA GLU A 302 13.91 -25.95 -3.70
C GLU A 302 13.39 -24.62 -3.13
N VAL A 303 12.72 -24.65 -1.98
CA VAL A 303 12.28 -23.44 -1.26
C VAL A 303 13.49 -22.59 -0.87
N ARG A 304 14.54 -23.20 -0.31
CA ARG A 304 15.79 -22.52 0.03
C ARG A 304 16.49 -21.96 -1.20
N LYS A 305 16.53 -22.72 -2.30
CA LYS A 305 17.09 -22.24 -3.57
C LYS A 305 16.33 -21.02 -4.10
N ALA A 306 15.00 -21.04 -4.08
CA ALA A 306 14.19 -19.90 -4.50
C ALA A 306 14.38 -18.69 -3.58
N ALA A 307 14.54 -18.89 -2.27
CA ALA A 307 14.85 -17.82 -1.35
C ALA A 307 16.23 -17.20 -1.66
N GLN A 308 17.26 -18.02 -1.92
CA GLN A 308 18.58 -17.56 -2.32
C GLN A 308 18.55 -16.78 -3.65
N GLU A 309 17.81 -17.26 -4.64
CA GLU A 309 17.60 -16.58 -5.91
C GLU A 309 16.87 -15.24 -5.72
N GLY A 310 15.90 -15.18 -4.81
CA GLY A 310 15.20 -13.95 -4.42
C GLY A 310 16.12 -12.91 -3.79
N VAL A 311 17.00 -13.33 -2.88
CA VAL A 311 18.03 -12.47 -2.31
C VAL A 311 19.02 -12.01 -3.38
N ALA A 312 19.52 -12.92 -4.21
CA ALA A 312 20.45 -12.61 -5.29
C ALA A 312 19.87 -11.62 -6.30
N LYS A 313 18.58 -11.77 -6.63
CA LYS A 313 17.84 -10.82 -7.46
C LYS A 313 17.71 -9.45 -6.78
N ALA A 314 17.33 -9.40 -5.51
CA ALA A 314 17.23 -8.15 -4.76
C ALA A 314 18.58 -7.42 -4.66
N ILE A 315 19.69 -8.16 -4.55
CA ILE A 315 21.06 -7.63 -4.58
C ILE A 315 21.43 -7.13 -5.99
N LYS A 316 21.08 -7.89 -7.04
CA LYS A 316 21.31 -7.50 -8.44
C LYS A 316 20.54 -6.24 -8.82
N ASP A 317 19.29 -6.12 -8.38
CA ASP A 317 18.44 -4.94 -8.58
C ASP A 317 18.98 -3.71 -7.81
N LEU A 318 19.88 -3.93 -6.84
CA LEU A 318 20.64 -2.89 -6.13
C LEU A 318 22.04 -2.62 -6.73
N GLU A 319 22.40 -3.29 -7.84
CA GLU A 319 23.71 -3.21 -8.52
C GLU A 319 24.91 -3.46 -7.57
N ALA A 320 24.79 -4.42 -6.64
CA ALA A 320 25.83 -4.72 -5.64
C ALA A 320 26.53 -6.08 -5.89
N ASP A 321 27.86 -6.13 -5.74
CA ASP A 321 28.67 -7.36 -5.80
C ASP A 321 28.78 -8.00 -4.40
N VAL A 322 28.12 -9.15 -4.19
CA VAL A 322 27.99 -9.80 -2.88
C VAL A 322 28.04 -11.32 -2.99
N THR A 323 28.62 -11.99 -1.98
CA THR A 323 28.47 -13.45 -1.78
C THR A 323 27.48 -13.74 -0.64
N LEU A 324 26.51 -14.61 -0.91
CA LEU A 324 25.46 -15.02 0.03
C LEU A 324 25.84 -16.33 0.73
N THR A 325 25.75 -16.41 2.06
CA THR A 325 25.95 -17.66 2.80
C THR A 325 24.75 -17.97 3.69
N VAL A 326 24.20 -19.18 3.57
CA VAL A 326 23.14 -19.70 4.45
C VAL A 326 23.78 -20.70 5.40
N SER A 327 23.65 -20.48 6.71
CA SER A 327 24.05 -21.46 7.73
C SER A 327 22.82 -21.93 8.50
N ALA A 328 22.68 -23.24 8.68
CA ALA A 328 21.80 -23.80 9.69
C ALA A 328 22.55 -23.81 11.04
N ASP A 329 21.89 -23.46 12.14
CA ASP A 329 22.43 -23.75 13.47
C ASP A 329 22.66 -25.27 13.54
N LYS A 330 23.85 -25.71 14.00
CA LYS A 330 24.08 -27.11 14.33
C LYS A 330 23.04 -27.52 15.37
N GLU A 331 22.40 -28.66 15.16
CA GLU A 331 21.68 -29.33 16.22
C GLU A 331 22.73 -29.68 17.28
N ASP A 332 22.62 -29.08 18.46
CA ASP A 332 23.34 -29.56 19.63
C ASP A 332 22.74 -30.93 19.97
N ASP A 333 23.57 -31.97 19.80
CA ASP A 333 23.29 -33.37 20.16
C ASP A 333 22.96 -33.53 21.66
#